data_AF-A0A3D4A2T0-F1
#
_entry.id   AF-A0A3D4A2T0-F1
#
_cell.length_a   1.000
_cell.length_b   1.000
_cell.length_c   1.000
_cell.angle_alpha   90.00
_cell.angle_beta   90.00
_cell.angle_gamma   90.00
#
_symmetry.space_group_name_H-M   'P 1'
#
loop_
_entity.id
_entity.type
_entity.pdbx_description
1 polymer ?
#
loop_
_entity_poly.entity_id
_entity_poly.type
_entity_poly.pdbx_seq_one_letter_code
_entity_poly.pdbx_strand_id
1 'polypeptide(L)'
;MKRHVRYIVIPLICSLLVIGISGCRDRGTLDVSVLEQTETEQESLHQSLDNLKRLDNDRTGRIRDELIYDLNHWLDGEIHEDSWIYPTLVNQLPAHLTKYDDVVDPDPNRFFPADVLYLRECQWLSGISQWVVKYSDQAHNDLWASLIPTELSKDDRAQLRIAMSLFDWTIRNLQLIDLPRYPSSGADGGGAIQVTASSEGLAGPGYTKRPNQILDNMTADSWQRARIFMLLARQQQLETLMIGPAAQDRKNRMPWVTGIVISDQIWLVSCDDGMPLLDPNNGVWLRLSDLQSNADLAHTLLSDDGFEVAAETANEFIAFLEGSPMALSQRMAMLQRHLTGDFRLTLYANVLLLARKLTQEFDLQRAVLWTTAYEAEEYSLAIMQKARERDPIAELILKEEGELYRNVPAIRVARNLYYSGEFIDFDDEDGIHQDGARTFMMIARISDGDLEKLESEKEVQQKLGLVRGENENKLAFTKRVREQKQYLIKAKRLASFWLSMLHMEEGNYQQAIEWFETRLMPEGDSHPLHHIAKYNLARCYVAIGETRKATEILNNSESVQADGDKALAELLSN
;
A
#
# COMPACT_ATOMS: atom_id res chain seq x y z
N MET A 1 89.66 -14.39 -22.93
CA MET A 1 89.26 -15.22 -21.77
C MET A 1 87.99 -14.64 -21.15
N LYS A 2 87.04 -15.52 -20.77
CA LYS A 2 86.24 -15.56 -19.52
C LYS A 2 86.32 -14.29 -18.62
N ARG A 3 85.24 -13.74 -18.03
CA ARG A 3 83.86 -14.26 -17.72
C ARG A 3 82.87 -13.10 -17.43
N HIS A 4 81.58 -13.44 -17.35
CA HIS A 4 80.35 -12.71 -16.95
C HIS A 4 80.46 -11.64 -15.83
N VAL A 5 79.53 -10.68 -15.68
CA VAL A 5 78.12 -10.77 -15.18
C VAL A 5 77.28 -9.56 -15.69
N ARG A 6 76.19 -9.68 -16.48
CA ARG A 6 74.74 -9.85 -16.10
C ARG A 6 74.24 -8.78 -15.11
N TYR A 7 73.35 -7.83 -15.41
CA TYR A 7 71.96 -7.84 -15.92
C TYR A 7 71.53 -6.35 -16.15
N ILE A 8 70.39 -5.90 -16.71
CA ILE A 8 69.18 -6.43 -17.41
C ILE A 8 68.75 -5.34 -18.43
N VAL A 9 68.03 -5.68 -19.51
CA VAL A 9 67.73 -4.75 -20.64
C VAL A 9 66.35 -5.03 -21.28
N ILE A 10 65.43 -4.03 -21.27
CA ILE A 10 64.36 -3.75 -22.29
C ILE A 10 63.25 -4.85 -22.44
N PRO A 11 62.05 -4.65 -23.08
CA PRO A 11 61.43 -3.49 -23.75
C PRO A 11 60.01 -3.05 -23.25
N LEU A 12 59.60 -1.89 -23.77
CA LEU A 12 58.21 -1.44 -23.94
C LEU A 12 57.52 -2.19 -25.12
N ILE A 13 56.33 -2.77 -24.95
CA ILE A 13 55.49 -3.31 -26.04
C ILE A 13 54.01 -2.95 -25.81
N CYS A 14 53.35 -2.42 -26.84
CA CYS A 14 51.92 -2.07 -26.86
C CYS A 14 51.03 -3.28 -27.22
N SER A 15 49.76 -3.30 -26.77
CA SER A 15 48.61 -3.80 -27.56
C SER A 15 47.22 -3.60 -26.91
N LEU A 16 46.37 -2.84 -27.61
CA LEU A 16 44.93 -3.08 -27.92
C LEU A 16 43.78 -3.05 -26.88
N LEU A 17 42.66 -2.47 -27.36
CA LEU A 17 41.24 -2.63 -26.96
C LEU A 17 40.84 -2.02 -25.58
N VAL A 18 39.67 -1.38 -25.41
CA VAL A 18 38.38 -1.38 -26.16
C VAL A 18 37.87 0.06 -26.37
N ILE A 19 37.19 0.35 -27.49
CA ILE A 19 36.41 1.57 -27.67
C ILE A 19 35.03 1.37 -27.02
N GLY A 20 34.83 1.99 -25.86
CA GLY A 20 33.54 2.01 -25.16
C GLY A 20 32.55 3.00 -25.80
N ILE A 21 31.31 2.57 -25.98
CA ILE A 21 30.22 3.36 -26.56
C ILE A 21 29.85 4.49 -25.59
N SER A 22 29.80 5.73 -26.09
CA SER A 22 29.34 6.88 -25.31
C SER A 22 27.81 6.84 -25.15
N GLY A 23 27.34 6.32 -24.02
CA GLY A 23 25.96 6.52 -23.57
C GLY A 23 25.71 8.00 -23.25
N CYS A 24 24.51 8.50 -23.57
CA CYS A 24 24.13 9.86 -23.20
C CYS A 24 24.12 10.00 -21.69
N ARG A 25 24.83 11.01 -21.19
CA ARG A 25 24.99 11.29 -19.76
C ARG A 25 23.79 12.08 -19.28
N ASP A 26 23.00 11.50 -18.38
CA ASP A 26 21.85 12.17 -17.78
C ASP A 26 22.24 13.52 -17.15
N ARG A 27 21.56 14.58 -17.57
CA ARG A 27 21.63 15.89 -16.89
C ARG A 27 20.55 15.95 -15.81
N GLY A 28 20.72 15.10 -14.81
CA GLY A 28 19.85 15.00 -13.63
C GLY A 28 20.54 14.38 -12.39
N THR A 29 21.71 13.77 -12.55
CA THR A 29 22.49 13.25 -11.42
C THR A 29 23.23 14.37 -10.70
N LEU A 30 22.82 14.66 -9.47
CA LEU A 30 23.65 15.39 -8.50
C LEU A 30 24.94 14.59 -8.28
N ASP A 31 26.08 15.27 -8.31
CA ASP A 31 27.39 14.65 -8.11
C ASP A 31 27.55 14.36 -6.61
N VAL A 32 27.65 13.08 -6.25
CA VAL A 32 27.87 12.68 -4.85
C VAL A 32 29.33 12.96 -4.50
N SER A 33 29.60 14.20 -4.10
CA SER A 33 30.78 14.50 -3.30
C SER A 33 30.69 13.65 -2.04
N VAL A 34 31.61 12.71 -1.88
CA VAL A 34 31.71 11.85 -0.69
C VAL A 34 31.89 12.75 0.52
N LEU A 35 30.81 12.93 1.30
CA LEU A 35 30.87 13.54 2.61
C LEU A 35 31.41 12.49 3.58
N GLU A 36 32.50 12.82 4.25
CA GLU A 36 32.96 12.04 5.41
C GLU A 36 32.01 12.31 6.57
N GLN A 37 30.89 11.57 6.61
CA GLN A 37 30.03 11.46 7.80
C GLN A 37 30.88 11.01 8.99
N THR A 38 30.57 11.52 10.18
CA THR A 38 31.25 11.04 11.39
C THR A 38 30.80 9.62 11.74
N GLU A 39 31.66 8.88 12.44
CA GLU A 39 31.36 7.51 12.93
C GLU A 39 30.06 7.50 13.77
N THR A 40 29.80 8.59 14.52
CA THR A 40 28.60 8.79 15.34
C THR A 40 27.33 9.06 14.51
N GLU A 41 27.41 9.78 13.39
CA GLU A 41 26.27 9.96 12.48
C GLU A 41 25.88 8.63 11.81
N GLN A 42 26.87 7.83 11.40
CA GLN A 42 26.65 6.50 10.82
C GLN A 42 26.05 5.51 11.84
N GLU A 43 26.55 5.53 13.08
CA GLU A 43 25.98 4.76 14.20
C GLU A 43 24.53 5.18 14.49
N SER A 44 24.23 6.48 14.48
CA SER A 44 22.87 7.01 14.72
C SER A 44 21.87 6.60 13.62
N LEU A 45 22.29 6.65 12.36
CA LEU A 45 21.47 6.14 11.25
C LEU A 45 21.27 4.62 11.37
N HIS A 46 22.31 3.85 11.69
CA HIS A 46 22.18 2.40 11.87
C HIS A 46 21.21 2.04 13.02
N GLN A 47 21.33 2.73 14.16
CA GLN A 47 20.44 2.54 15.32
C GLN A 47 18.99 2.93 15.00
N SER A 48 18.77 3.99 14.20
CA SER A 48 17.45 4.37 13.68
C SER A 48 16.83 3.22 12.86
N LEU A 49 17.61 2.55 12.03
CA LEU A 49 17.14 1.51 11.14
C LEU A 49 16.79 0.20 11.88
N ASP A 50 17.53 -0.17 12.93
CA ASP A 50 17.13 -1.23 13.86
C ASP A 50 15.87 -0.87 14.65
N ASN A 51 15.79 0.37 15.16
CA ASN A 51 14.62 0.88 15.87
C ASN A 51 13.35 0.83 14.97
N LEU A 52 13.48 1.11 13.67
CA LEU A 52 12.38 0.97 12.71
C LEU A 52 11.91 -0.49 12.57
N LYS A 53 12.82 -1.46 12.39
CA LYS A 53 12.50 -2.91 12.39
C LYS A 53 11.76 -3.36 13.66
N ARG A 54 12.05 -2.73 14.80
CA ARG A 54 11.50 -3.12 16.11
C ARG A 54 10.26 -2.30 16.53
N LEU A 55 9.87 -1.29 15.75
CA LEU A 55 8.85 -0.29 16.09
C LEU A 55 7.48 -0.89 16.43
N ASP A 56 6.99 -1.88 15.67
CA ASP A 56 5.69 -2.51 15.96
C ASP A 56 5.68 -3.37 17.23
N ASN A 57 6.85 -3.70 17.77
CA ASN A 57 6.95 -4.36 19.06
C ASN A 57 6.87 -3.38 20.24
N ASP A 58 7.10 -2.08 20.01
CA ASP A 58 6.97 -1.04 21.03
C ASP A 58 5.55 -0.99 21.61
N ARG A 59 5.48 -1.00 22.94
CA ARG A 59 4.24 -0.84 23.73
C ARG A 59 4.25 0.43 24.58
N THR A 60 5.37 1.14 24.59
CA THR A 60 5.69 2.23 25.50
C THR A 60 5.80 3.59 24.80
N GLY A 61 6.03 3.59 23.47
CA GLY A 61 6.35 4.79 22.70
C GLY A 61 7.84 5.16 22.75
N ARG A 62 8.65 4.39 23.49
CA ARG A 62 10.08 4.64 23.69
C ARG A 62 10.88 4.46 22.40
N ILE A 63 10.62 3.42 21.62
CA ILE A 63 11.36 3.16 20.36
C ILE A 63 11.02 4.25 19.35
N ARG A 64 9.77 4.74 19.33
CA ARG A 64 9.39 5.89 18.51
C ARG A 64 10.17 7.15 18.91
N ASP A 65 10.29 7.42 20.20
CA ASP A 65 10.95 8.63 20.70
C ASP A 65 12.48 8.56 20.53
N GLU A 66 13.08 7.38 20.68
CA GLU A 66 14.49 7.08 20.35
C GLU A 66 14.75 7.24 18.85
N LEU A 67 13.91 6.65 17.98
CA LEU A 67 13.99 6.81 16.52
C LEU A 67 13.93 8.28 16.07
N ILE A 68 13.05 9.11 16.67
CA ILE A 68 12.98 10.55 16.37
C ILE A 68 14.26 11.26 16.82
N TYR A 69 14.85 10.87 17.95
CA TYR A 69 16.10 11.45 18.42
C TYR A 69 17.26 11.09 17.48
N ASP A 70 17.45 9.80 17.18
CA ASP A 70 18.54 9.29 16.36
C ASP A 70 18.50 9.85 14.92
N LEU A 71 17.30 9.91 14.30
CA LEU A 71 17.11 10.49 12.96
C LEU A 71 17.41 12.00 12.90
N ASN A 72 17.06 12.74 13.95
CA ASN A 72 17.36 14.17 14.03
C ASN A 72 18.86 14.40 14.28
N HIS A 73 19.50 13.56 15.10
CA HIS A 73 20.94 13.66 15.34
C HIS A 73 21.77 13.32 14.11
N TRP A 74 21.32 12.33 13.30
CA TRP A 74 21.88 12.09 11.97
C TRP A 74 21.68 13.30 11.04
N LEU A 75 20.47 13.87 11.00
CA LEU A 75 20.15 15.01 10.14
C LEU A 75 20.99 16.27 10.46
N ASP A 76 21.36 16.51 11.72
CA ASP A 76 22.25 17.61 12.13
C ASP A 76 23.63 17.59 11.42
N GLY A 77 24.09 16.41 10.97
CA GLY A 77 25.35 16.24 10.22
C GLY A 77 25.22 16.41 8.70
N GLU A 78 24.00 16.45 8.16
CA GLU A 78 23.76 16.46 6.73
C GLU A 78 23.76 17.87 6.12
N ILE A 79 24.21 17.99 4.87
CA ILE A 79 24.13 19.24 4.12
C ILE A 79 22.74 19.38 3.51
N HIS A 80 21.93 20.25 4.10
CA HIS A 80 20.67 20.69 3.51
C HIS A 80 20.91 21.37 2.15
N GLU A 81 20.11 21.00 1.14
CA GLU A 81 20.09 21.73 -0.14
C GLU A 81 19.41 23.08 0.09
N ASP A 82 20.18 24.17 0.24
CA ASP A 82 19.69 25.56 0.33
C ASP A 82 18.75 25.96 -0.82
N SER A 83 18.83 25.24 -1.95
CA SER A 83 18.00 25.41 -3.14
C SER A 83 16.82 24.45 -3.23
N TRP A 84 16.48 23.71 -2.18
CA TRP A 84 15.30 22.86 -2.15
C TRP A 84 14.04 23.72 -2.28
N ILE A 85 13.16 23.35 -3.20
CA ILE A 85 11.88 24.01 -3.43
C ILE A 85 10.80 22.95 -3.26
N TYR A 86 9.97 23.10 -2.22
CA TYR A 86 8.84 22.21 -2.00
C TYR A 86 7.93 22.17 -3.25
N PRO A 87 7.42 20.99 -3.68
CA PRO A 87 6.80 20.84 -5.00
C PRO A 87 5.68 21.84 -5.29
N THR A 88 5.83 22.64 -6.36
CA THR A 88 4.89 23.72 -6.70
C THR A 88 3.47 23.26 -7.04
N LEU A 89 3.23 21.95 -7.21
CA LEU A 89 1.88 21.37 -7.30
C LEU A 89 1.09 21.53 -5.99
N VAL A 90 1.75 21.64 -4.84
CA VAL A 90 1.14 21.86 -3.53
C VAL A 90 0.38 23.19 -3.49
N ASN A 91 0.90 24.22 -4.18
CA ASN A 91 0.24 25.51 -4.36
C ASN A 91 -1.06 25.42 -5.20
N GLN A 92 -1.39 24.26 -5.76
CA GLN A 92 -2.64 24.03 -6.50
C GLN A 92 -3.72 23.37 -5.63
N LEU A 93 -3.37 22.89 -4.43
CA LEU A 93 -4.30 22.30 -3.48
C LEU A 93 -5.36 23.34 -3.03
N PRO A 94 -6.57 22.90 -2.69
CA PRO A 94 -7.55 23.72 -1.99
C PRO A 94 -6.98 24.38 -0.72
N ALA A 95 -7.27 25.67 -0.52
CA ALA A 95 -6.68 26.47 0.56
C ALA A 95 -7.00 26.01 2.00
N HIS A 96 -7.99 25.12 2.19
CA HIS A 96 -8.27 24.50 3.49
C HIS A 96 -7.27 23.38 3.81
N LEU A 97 -6.84 22.61 2.80
CA LEU A 97 -5.81 21.58 2.95
C LEU A 97 -4.44 22.19 3.21
N THR A 98 -4.19 23.42 2.71
CA THR A 98 -2.94 24.16 2.95
C THR A 98 -2.92 24.93 4.28
N LYS A 99 -3.84 24.65 5.22
CA LYS A 99 -4.03 25.44 6.47
C LYS A 99 -3.15 24.99 7.64
N TYR A 100 -2.69 23.74 7.63
CA TYR A 100 -1.88 23.17 8.70
C TYR A 100 -0.43 23.13 8.22
N ASP A 101 0.38 24.12 8.61
CA ASP A 101 1.77 24.26 8.12
C ASP A 101 2.57 22.95 8.29
N ASP A 102 2.46 22.29 9.45
CA ASP A 102 3.07 20.99 9.77
C ASP A 102 2.65 19.82 8.84
N VAL A 103 1.57 19.98 8.07
CA VAL A 103 1.00 18.98 7.14
C VAL A 103 1.21 19.40 5.68
N VAL A 104 1.79 20.58 5.42
CA VAL A 104 1.78 21.20 4.08
C VAL A 104 3.16 21.63 3.63
N ASP A 105 3.98 22.15 4.55
CA ASP A 105 5.40 22.37 4.37
C ASP A 105 6.13 21.89 5.64
N PRO A 106 6.16 20.56 5.86
CA PRO A 106 6.64 20.00 7.11
C PRO A 106 8.15 20.23 7.24
N ASP A 107 8.58 20.83 8.37
CA ASP A 107 9.94 21.33 8.62
C ASP A 107 11.03 20.49 7.91
N PRO A 108 11.77 21.06 6.93
CA PRO A 108 12.79 20.33 6.20
C PRO A 108 13.96 19.88 7.10
N ASN A 109 14.12 20.51 8.26
CA ASN A 109 15.25 20.35 9.16
C ASN A 109 14.93 19.45 10.36
N ARG A 110 13.77 18.78 10.39
CA ARG A 110 13.41 17.91 11.52
C ARG A 110 12.45 16.77 11.20
N PHE A 111 12.74 15.59 11.75
CA PHE A 111 11.80 14.47 11.86
C PHE A 111 10.89 14.60 13.09
N PHE A 112 9.60 14.24 12.92
CA PHE A 112 8.56 14.33 13.95
C PHE A 112 7.63 13.08 13.95
N PRO A 113 6.69 12.92 14.90
CA PRO A 113 5.95 11.66 15.07
C PRO A 113 5.16 11.14 13.86
N ALA A 114 4.75 11.99 12.91
CA ALA A 114 4.10 11.54 11.69
C ALA A 114 5.07 10.87 10.71
N ASP A 115 6.34 11.30 10.70
CA ASP A 115 7.39 10.66 9.89
C ASP A 115 7.63 9.22 10.32
N VAL A 116 7.58 8.92 11.63
CA VAL A 116 7.72 7.54 12.12
C VAL A 116 6.55 6.66 11.65
N LEU A 117 5.34 7.20 11.58
CA LEU A 117 4.20 6.47 11.01
C LEU A 117 4.39 6.23 9.51
N TYR A 118 4.90 7.22 8.77
CA TYR A 118 5.20 7.12 7.34
C TYR A 118 6.34 6.13 7.04
N LEU A 119 7.42 6.15 7.81
CA LEU A 119 8.54 5.22 7.67
C LEU A 119 8.10 3.76 7.90
N ARG A 120 7.25 3.52 8.91
CA ARG A 120 6.66 2.21 9.17
C ARG A 120 5.75 1.74 8.03
N GLU A 121 4.93 2.65 7.51
CA GLU A 121 4.07 2.39 6.35
C GLU A 121 4.90 2.00 5.11
N CYS A 122 5.95 2.76 4.80
CA CYS A 122 6.91 2.43 3.74
C CYS A 122 7.61 1.09 3.98
N GLN A 123 7.93 0.74 5.23
CA GLN A 123 8.52 -0.55 5.57
C GLN A 123 7.56 -1.72 5.28
N TRP A 124 6.31 -1.64 5.72
CA TRP A 124 5.29 -2.66 5.42
C TRP A 124 5.08 -2.78 3.90
N LEU A 125 4.92 -1.65 3.20
CA LEU A 125 4.74 -1.62 1.74
C LEU A 125 5.96 -2.21 1.01
N SER A 126 7.18 -1.94 1.47
CA SER A 126 8.39 -2.47 0.85
C SER A 126 8.49 -3.98 1.04
N GLY A 127 8.26 -4.49 2.26
CA GLY A 127 8.23 -5.93 2.53
C GLY A 127 7.22 -6.66 1.66
N ILE A 128 5.96 -6.17 1.62
CA ILE A 128 4.88 -6.72 0.78
C ILE A 128 5.32 -6.72 -0.68
N SER A 129 5.78 -5.58 -1.18
CA SER A 129 6.15 -5.40 -2.57
C SER A 129 7.30 -6.33 -2.98
N GLN A 130 8.30 -6.51 -2.12
CA GLN A 130 9.42 -7.43 -2.37
C GLN A 130 8.98 -8.89 -2.42
N TRP A 131 8.20 -9.38 -1.44
CA TRP A 131 7.81 -10.79 -1.45
C TRP A 131 6.78 -11.11 -2.53
N VAL A 132 5.86 -10.20 -2.85
CA VAL A 132 4.90 -10.38 -3.96
C VAL A 132 5.63 -10.56 -5.29
N VAL A 133 6.67 -9.76 -5.55
CA VAL A 133 7.51 -9.93 -6.75
C VAL A 133 8.28 -11.25 -6.73
N LYS A 134 8.83 -11.64 -5.57
CA LYS A 134 9.55 -12.92 -5.38
C LYS A 134 8.69 -14.16 -5.64
N TYR A 135 7.38 -14.10 -5.34
CA TYR A 135 6.42 -15.19 -5.53
C TYR A 135 5.47 -14.97 -6.72
N SER A 136 5.80 -14.07 -7.64
CA SER A 136 4.94 -13.72 -8.80
C SER A 136 4.68 -14.88 -9.78
N ASP A 137 5.58 -15.87 -9.87
CA ASP A 137 5.49 -17.02 -10.80
C ASP A 137 4.46 -18.11 -10.37
N GLN A 138 3.63 -17.86 -9.36
CA GLN A 138 2.56 -18.78 -8.94
C GLN A 138 1.37 -18.75 -9.90
N ALA A 139 0.84 -19.93 -10.24
CA ALA A 139 -0.27 -20.11 -11.21
C ALA A 139 -1.52 -19.24 -10.96
N HIS A 140 -1.82 -18.85 -9.72
CA HIS A 140 -2.94 -17.94 -9.45
C HIS A 140 -2.69 -16.50 -9.94
N ASN A 141 -1.44 -16.05 -10.04
CA ASN A 141 -1.05 -14.72 -10.52
C ASN A 141 -1.02 -14.64 -12.07
N ASP A 142 -1.01 -15.77 -12.79
CA ASP A 142 -1.04 -15.82 -14.26
C ASP A 142 -2.39 -15.45 -14.89
N LEU A 143 -3.41 -15.08 -14.08
CA LEU A 143 -4.77 -14.77 -14.53
C LEU A 143 -4.82 -13.75 -15.68
N TRP A 144 -3.92 -12.76 -15.64
CA TRP A 144 -3.84 -11.66 -16.61
C TRP A 144 -2.74 -11.87 -17.66
N ALA A 145 -2.00 -12.98 -17.61
CA ALA A 145 -0.80 -13.18 -18.44
C ALA A 145 -1.11 -13.29 -19.95
N SER A 146 -2.31 -13.73 -20.31
CA SER A 146 -2.81 -13.77 -21.70
C SER A 146 -3.12 -12.38 -22.28
N LEU A 147 -3.38 -11.39 -21.43
CA LEU A 147 -3.69 -10.01 -21.82
C LEU A 147 -2.43 -9.16 -22.04
N ILE A 148 -1.26 -9.61 -21.55
CA ILE A 148 0.01 -8.89 -21.71
C ILE A 148 0.51 -9.05 -23.16
N PRO A 149 0.63 -7.95 -23.94
CA PRO A 149 0.98 -8.07 -25.35
C PRO A 149 2.40 -8.61 -25.56
N THR A 150 2.56 -9.46 -26.57
CA THR A 150 3.83 -10.15 -26.86
C THR A 150 4.89 -9.26 -27.51
N GLU A 151 4.45 -8.15 -28.11
CA GLU A 151 5.24 -7.16 -28.85
C GLU A 151 5.98 -6.15 -27.96
N LEU A 152 5.53 -5.97 -26.71
CA LEU A 152 6.25 -5.20 -25.69
C LEU A 152 7.67 -5.76 -25.51
N SER A 153 8.66 -4.94 -25.13
CA SER A 153 10.01 -5.46 -24.89
C SER A 153 10.03 -6.46 -23.71
N LYS A 154 11.10 -7.26 -23.59
CA LYS A 154 11.23 -8.18 -22.46
C LYS A 154 11.19 -7.44 -21.12
N ASP A 155 11.73 -6.22 -21.07
CA ASP A 155 11.78 -5.40 -19.86
C ASP A 155 10.40 -4.82 -19.53
N ASP A 156 9.72 -4.22 -20.52
CA ASP A 156 8.35 -3.70 -20.38
C ASP A 156 7.37 -4.76 -19.89
N ARG A 157 7.45 -5.99 -20.44
CA ARG A 157 6.61 -7.11 -19.98
C ARG A 157 6.95 -7.56 -18.55
N ALA A 158 8.21 -7.45 -18.12
CA ALA A 158 8.60 -7.75 -16.76
C ALA A 158 8.08 -6.69 -15.78
N GLN A 159 8.23 -5.40 -16.13
CA GLN A 159 7.69 -4.28 -15.35
C GLN A 159 6.16 -4.35 -15.25
N LEU A 160 5.45 -4.63 -16.36
CA LEU A 160 4.00 -4.76 -16.36
C LEU A 160 3.52 -6.00 -15.58
N ARG A 161 4.26 -7.13 -15.63
CA ARG A 161 3.99 -8.30 -14.76
C ARG A 161 4.15 -7.95 -13.29
N ILE A 162 5.23 -7.24 -12.91
CA ILE A 162 5.44 -6.77 -11.53
C ILE A 162 4.27 -5.87 -11.10
N ALA A 163 3.89 -4.89 -11.93
CA ALA A 163 2.76 -4.01 -11.64
C ALA A 163 1.46 -4.81 -11.41
N MET A 164 1.17 -5.79 -12.28
CA MET A 164 -0.01 -6.63 -12.14
C MET A 164 0.04 -7.55 -10.92
N SER A 165 1.21 -8.06 -10.50
CA SER A 165 1.31 -8.83 -9.24
C SER A 165 0.98 -7.97 -8.02
N LEU A 166 1.42 -6.71 -8.00
CA LEU A 166 1.14 -5.77 -6.90
C LEU A 166 -0.32 -5.30 -6.90
N PHE A 167 -0.89 -5.04 -8.07
CA PHE A 167 -2.32 -4.77 -8.25
C PHE A 167 -3.15 -5.95 -7.76
N ASP A 168 -2.85 -7.16 -8.25
CA ASP A 168 -3.57 -8.38 -7.93
C ASP A 168 -3.49 -8.71 -6.44
N TRP A 169 -2.32 -8.56 -5.80
CA TRP A 169 -2.19 -8.66 -4.35
C TRP A 169 -3.12 -7.68 -3.61
N THR A 170 -3.23 -6.44 -4.11
CA THR A 170 -4.09 -5.41 -3.51
C THR A 170 -5.56 -5.83 -3.55
N ILE A 171 -6.04 -6.34 -4.69
CA ILE A 171 -7.40 -6.85 -4.86
C ILE A 171 -7.64 -8.09 -3.98
N ARG A 172 -6.67 -9.01 -3.93
CA ARG A 172 -6.72 -10.26 -3.15
C ARG A 172 -6.62 -10.08 -1.63
N ASN A 173 -6.10 -8.95 -1.14
CA ASN A 173 -5.90 -8.72 0.31
C ASN A 173 -6.74 -7.58 0.91
N LEU A 174 -7.30 -6.66 0.12
CA LEU A 174 -8.15 -5.58 0.62
C LEU A 174 -9.60 -5.77 0.18
N GLN A 175 -10.48 -6.08 1.13
CA GLN A 175 -11.92 -6.20 0.89
C GLN A 175 -12.48 -4.86 0.42
N LEU A 176 -13.10 -4.85 -0.77
CA LEU A 176 -13.80 -3.68 -1.27
C LEU A 176 -15.00 -3.34 -0.36
N ILE A 177 -15.17 -2.05 -0.09
CA ILE A 177 -16.37 -1.46 0.50
C ILE A 177 -16.86 -0.32 -0.41
N ASP A 178 -18.13 0.07 -0.28
CA ASP A 178 -18.73 1.13 -1.10
C ASP A 178 -17.87 2.40 -1.10
N LEU A 179 -17.61 2.96 -2.29
CA LEU A 179 -16.97 4.27 -2.42
C LEU A 179 -17.92 5.37 -1.92
N PRO A 180 -17.62 6.07 -0.81
CA PRO A 180 -18.50 7.11 -0.31
C PRO A 180 -18.56 8.27 -1.30
N ARG A 181 -19.75 8.81 -1.56
CA ARG A 181 -19.87 10.08 -2.30
C ARG A 181 -19.26 11.21 -1.47
N TYR A 182 -18.64 12.20 -2.12
CA TYR A 182 -18.25 13.43 -1.44
C TYR A 182 -19.46 14.07 -0.73
N PRO A 183 -19.38 14.34 0.58
CA PRO A 183 -20.47 15.02 1.28
C PRO A 183 -20.64 16.44 0.73
N SER A 184 -21.87 16.80 0.37
CA SER A 184 -22.22 18.18 0.08
C SER A 184 -22.07 19.00 1.36
N SER A 185 -21.00 19.80 1.48
CA SER A 185 -20.86 20.69 2.63
C SER A 185 -21.99 21.72 2.61
N GLY A 186 -22.73 21.83 3.71
CA GLY A 186 -23.93 22.70 3.81
C GLY A 186 -23.63 24.19 3.86
N ALA A 187 -22.46 24.62 3.37
CA ALA A 187 -21.87 25.92 3.63
C ALA A 187 -21.44 26.64 2.33
N ASP A 188 -22.42 27.13 1.58
CA ASP A 188 -22.30 28.37 0.77
C ASP A 188 -22.20 29.63 1.68
N GLY A 189 -21.62 29.48 2.87
CA GLY A 189 -21.41 30.56 3.82
C GLY A 189 -20.15 31.33 3.42
N GLY A 190 -20.31 32.57 2.93
CA GLY A 190 -19.23 33.45 2.46
C GLY A 190 -18.28 33.99 3.54
N GLY A 191 -17.79 33.12 4.42
CA GLY A 191 -16.65 33.38 5.30
C GLY A 191 -15.32 33.12 4.59
N ALA A 192 -14.25 33.74 5.07
CA ALA A 192 -12.92 33.66 4.45
C ALA A 192 -12.23 32.28 4.56
N ILE A 193 -12.82 31.33 5.29
CA ILE A 193 -12.34 29.95 5.42
C ILE A 193 -13.54 29.05 5.10
N GLN A 194 -13.49 28.37 3.96
CA GLN A 194 -14.52 27.40 3.58
C GLN A 194 -14.30 26.11 4.37
N VAL A 195 -15.27 25.75 5.20
CA VAL A 195 -15.29 24.49 5.96
C VAL A 195 -15.64 23.34 5.01
N THR A 196 -14.92 22.22 5.12
CA THR A 196 -15.04 21.06 4.22
C THR A 196 -15.37 19.78 4.97
N ALA A 197 -15.87 18.79 4.23
CA ALA A 197 -16.31 17.50 4.77
C ALA A 197 -15.24 16.79 5.61
N SER A 198 -13.99 16.75 5.13
CA SER A 198 -12.82 16.23 5.86
C SER A 198 -12.58 17.02 7.16
N SER A 199 -12.57 18.35 7.11
CA SER A 199 -12.42 19.22 8.29
C SER A 199 -13.52 19.06 9.34
N GLU A 200 -14.71 18.65 8.92
CA GLU A 200 -15.84 18.33 9.78
C GLU A 200 -15.87 16.86 10.20
N GLY A 201 -14.89 16.04 9.82
CA GLY A 201 -14.87 14.60 10.13
C GLY A 201 -16.10 13.88 9.57
N LEU A 202 -16.52 14.23 8.36
CA LEU A 202 -17.51 13.51 7.56
C LEU A 202 -16.78 12.56 6.61
N ALA A 203 -17.32 11.36 6.41
CA ALA A 203 -16.71 10.35 5.54
C ALA A 203 -16.87 10.71 4.06
N GLY A 204 -15.81 10.55 3.27
CA GLY A 204 -15.79 10.73 1.82
C GLY A 204 -14.79 9.76 1.15
N PRO A 205 -14.66 9.83 -0.19
CA PRO A 205 -13.92 8.83 -0.96
C PRO A 205 -12.41 8.93 -0.73
N GLY A 206 -11.74 7.79 -0.58
CA GLY A 206 -10.28 7.71 -0.50
C GLY A 206 -9.65 8.11 0.84
N TYR A 207 -10.28 9.01 1.61
CA TYR A 207 -9.63 9.66 2.76
C TYR A 207 -10.08 9.21 4.16
N THR A 208 -11.08 8.32 4.29
CA THR A 208 -11.55 7.84 5.61
C THR A 208 -10.50 7.05 6.41
N LYS A 209 -9.43 6.59 5.76
CA LYS A 209 -8.32 5.82 6.34
C LYS A 209 -7.00 6.23 5.70
N ARG A 210 -5.94 6.28 6.51
CA ARG A 210 -4.54 6.36 6.06
C ARG A 210 -4.03 4.98 5.61
N PRO A 211 -2.97 4.87 4.79
CA PRO A 211 -2.56 3.57 4.24
C PRO A 211 -2.21 2.52 5.31
N ASN A 212 -1.58 2.91 6.42
CA ASN A 212 -1.40 2.03 7.59
C ASN A 212 -2.74 1.49 8.17
N GLN A 213 -3.79 2.31 8.22
CA GLN A 213 -5.13 1.92 8.69
C GLN A 213 -5.89 1.08 7.66
N ILE A 214 -5.60 1.23 6.36
CA ILE A 214 -6.15 0.40 5.28
C ILE A 214 -5.59 -1.02 5.40
N LEU A 215 -4.27 -1.16 5.59
CA LEU A 215 -3.59 -2.44 5.79
C LEU A 215 -4.09 -3.13 7.08
N ASP A 216 -4.14 -2.41 8.20
CA ASP A 216 -4.62 -2.94 9.50
C ASP A 216 -6.08 -3.39 9.48
N ASN A 217 -6.95 -2.73 8.73
CA ASN A 217 -8.39 -3.07 8.66
C ASN A 217 -8.74 -4.01 7.50
N MET A 218 -7.80 -4.26 6.57
CA MET A 218 -7.97 -5.06 5.34
C MET A 218 -9.25 -4.74 4.55
N THR A 219 -9.69 -3.49 4.61
CA THR A 219 -10.92 -2.99 3.99
C THR A 219 -10.64 -1.62 3.40
N ALA A 220 -11.06 -1.41 2.15
CA ALA A 220 -10.72 -0.22 1.37
C ALA A 220 -11.86 0.10 0.41
N ASP A 221 -12.17 1.39 0.23
CA ASP A 221 -12.87 1.82 -0.99
C ASP A 221 -11.95 1.70 -2.22
N SER A 222 -12.48 1.86 -3.43
CA SER A 222 -11.70 1.69 -4.67
C SER A 222 -10.54 2.68 -4.80
N TRP A 223 -10.67 3.89 -4.25
CA TRP A 223 -9.59 4.88 -4.20
C TRP A 223 -8.52 4.51 -3.15
N GLN A 224 -8.92 3.96 -2.01
CA GLN A 224 -8.02 3.42 -0.99
C GLN A 224 -7.23 2.22 -1.53
N ARG A 225 -7.87 1.33 -2.30
CA ARG A 225 -7.19 0.25 -3.04
C ARG A 225 -6.18 0.81 -4.04
N ALA A 226 -6.60 1.73 -4.91
CA ALA A 226 -5.71 2.35 -5.89
C ALA A 226 -4.49 3.00 -5.22
N ARG A 227 -4.69 3.72 -4.11
CA ARG A 227 -3.61 4.32 -3.34
C ARG A 227 -2.62 3.29 -2.78
N ILE A 228 -3.09 2.17 -2.22
CA ILE A 228 -2.20 1.10 -1.76
C ILE A 228 -1.42 0.49 -2.93
N PHE A 229 -2.09 0.20 -4.06
CA PHE A 229 -1.42 -0.32 -5.25
C PHE A 229 -0.32 0.64 -5.76
N MET A 230 -0.63 1.94 -5.90
CA MET A 230 0.36 2.96 -6.30
C MET A 230 1.56 3.04 -5.33
N LEU A 231 1.30 2.91 -4.03
CA LEU A 231 2.34 2.92 -2.99
C LEU A 231 3.22 1.66 -3.01
N LEU A 232 2.65 0.48 -3.32
CA LEU A 232 3.39 -0.77 -3.53
C LEU A 232 4.24 -0.72 -4.81
N ALA A 233 3.67 -0.19 -5.90
CA ALA A 233 4.35 0.00 -7.18
C ALA A 233 5.54 0.95 -7.06
N ARG A 234 5.41 2.03 -6.26
CA ARG A 234 6.49 2.96 -5.94
C ARG A 234 7.71 2.27 -5.31
N GLN A 235 7.52 1.22 -4.49
CA GLN A 235 8.66 0.49 -3.90
C GLN A 235 9.47 -0.29 -4.97
N GLN A 236 8.85 -0.66 -6.09
CA GLN A 236 9.53 -1.20 -7.28
C GLN A 236 9.99 -0.13 -8.28
N GLN A 237 9.92 1.16 -7.91
CA GLN A 237 10.19 2.31 -8.79
C GLN A 237 9.28 2.37 -10.04
N LEU A 238 8.10 1.77 -9.99
CA LEU A 238 7.11 1.85 -11.07
C LEU A 238 6.25 3.11 -10.93
N GLU A 239 6.13 3.85 -12.03
CA GLU A 239 5.33 5.07 -12.11
C GLU A 239 3.85 4.72 -12.29
N THR A 240 3.01 5.24 -11.40
CA THR A 240 1.56 5.05 -11.42
C THR A 240 0.85 6.38 -11.13
N LEU A 241 -0.38 6.51 -11.60
CA LEU A 241 -1.23 7.70 -11.45
C LEU A 241 -2.70 7.28 -11.36
N MET A 242 -3.55 8.13 -10.80
CA MET A 242 -4.98 8.08 -11.12
C MET A 242 -5.26 8.98 -12.32
N ILE A 243 -6.23 8.59 -13.15
CA ILE A 243 -6.70 9.33 -14.33
C ILE A 243 -8.17 9.71 -14.12
N GLY A 244 -8.58 10.87 -14.62
CA GLY A 244 -9.99 11.26 -14.70
C GLY A 244 -10.25 12.27 -15.83
N PRO A 245 -11.51 12.58 -16.14
CA PRO A 245 -11.87 13.45 -17.26
C PRO A 245 -11.50 14.92 -17.01
N ALA A 246 -11.04 15.63 -18.05
CA ALA A 246 -10.60 17.02 -17.96
C ALA A 246 -11.76 18.03 -17.88
N ALA A 247 -12.92 17.67 -18.44
CA ALA A 247 -14.09 18.54 -18.59
C ALA A 247 -14.83 18.87 -17.28
N GLN A 248 -14.49 18.20 -16.16
CA GLN A 248 -15.08 18.51 -14.85
C GLN A 248 -14.66 19.90 -14.34
N ASP A 249 -15.61 20.61 -13.71
CA ASP A 249 -15.34 21.84 -12.93
C ASP A 249 -14.15 21.56 -12.00
N ARG A 250 -13.26 22.55 -11.85
CA ARG A 250 -12.11 22.48 -10.95
C ARG A 250 -12.50 22.05 -9.52
N LYS A 251 -13.73 22.32 -9.10
CA LYS A 251 -14.29 21.88 -7.81
C LYS A 251 -14.72 20.41 -7.75
N ASN A 252 -15.07 19.80 -8.88
CA ASN A 252 -15.66 18.45 -8.98
C ASN A 252 -14.77 17.45 -9.72
N ARG A 253 -13.46 17.72 -9.83
CA ARG A 253 -12.51 16.81 -10.50
C ARG A 253 -12.29 15.56 -9.67
N MET A 254 -12.73 14.43 -10.20
CA MET A 254 -12.66 13.14 -9.54
C MET A 254 -11.75 12.18 -10.32
N PRO A 255 -10.80 11.51 -9.64
CA PRO A 255 -10.21 10.27 -10.12
C PRO A 255 -11.26 9.25 -10.58
N TRP A 256 -10.90 8.51 -11.62
CA TRP A 256 -11.68 7.42 -12.19
C TRP A 256 -10.89 6.10 -12.12
N VAL A 257 -9.90 5.93 -12.99
CA VAL A 257 -9.17 4.66 -13.21
C VAL A 257 -7.68 4.82 -12.87
N THR A 258 -6.99 3.72 -12.51
CA THR A 258 -5.53 3.76 -12.25
C THR A 258 -4.76 3.51 -13.54
N GLY A 259 -3.73 4.33 -13.80
CA GLY A 259 -2.78 4.17 -14.89
C GLY A 259 -1.42 3.64 -14.42
N ILE A 260 -0.84 2.71 -15.17
CA ILE A 260 0.50 2.16 -14.99
C ILE A 260 1.37 2.62 -16.16
N VAL A 261 2.42 3.40 -15.89
CA VAL A 261 3.30 3.93 -16.95
C VAL A 261 4.39 2.92 -17.28
N ILE A 262 4.42 2.42 -18.51
CA ILE A 262 5.43 1.48 -19.02
C ILE A 262 5.93 1.98 -20.37
N SER A 263 7.21 2.35 -20.44
CA SER A 263 7.82 3.04 -21.58
C SER A 263 6.98 4.24 -22.06
N ASP A 264 6.37 4.16 -23.24
CA ASP A 264 5.56 5.21 -23.89
C ASP A 264 4.04 4.95 -23.80
N GLN A 265 3.60 3.97 -23.00
CA GLN A 265 2.19 3.63 -22.79
C GLN A 265 1.75 3.83 -21.34
N ILE A 266 0.46 4.10 -21.13
CA ILE A 266 -0.19 4.03 -19.83
C ILE A 266 -1.29 2.97 -19.90
N TRP A 267 -1.09 1.86 -19.18
CA TRP A 267 -2.02 0.73 -19.07
C TRP A 267 -3.06 0.99 -17.98
N LEU A 268 -4.35 0.71 -18.25
CA LEU A 268 -5.45 1.09 -17.37
C LEU A 268 -5.96 -0.09 -16.54
N VAL A 269 -6.13 0.08 -15.22
CA VAL A 269 -6.67 -0.95 -14.31
C VAL A 269 -7.71 -0.35 -13.37
N SER A 270 -8.83 -1.07 -13.19
CA SER A 270 -9.92 -0.68 -12.30
C SER A 270 -9.74 -1.31 -10.92
N CYS A 271 -9.59 -0.49 -9.89
CA CYS A 271 -9.51 -0.96 -8.50
C CYS A 271 -10.89 -1.24 -7.88
N ASP A 272 -11.97 -0.83 -8.54
CA ASP A 272 -13.35 -1.17 -8.17
C ASP A 272 -13.65 -2.59 -8.65
N ASP A 273 -13.50 -2.86 -9.96
CA ASP A 273 -13.70 -4.20 -10.55
C ASP A 273 -12.62 -5.21 -10.15
N GLY A 274 -11.42 -4.73 -9.83
CA GLY A 274 -10.28 -5.57 -9.50
C GLY A 274 -9.62 -6.25 -10.70
N MET A 275 -9.71 -5.65 -11.89
CA MET A 275 -9.18 -6.18 -13.15
C MET A 275 -8.61 -5.09 -14.07
N PRO A 276 -7.83 -5.47 -15.11
CA PRO A 276 -7.53 -4.59 -16.24
C PRO A 276 -8.79 -3.96 -16.85
N LEU A 277 -8.74 -2.68 -17.24
CA LEU A 277 -9.83 -2.05 -17.97
C LEU A 277 -9.82 -2.60 -19.41
N LEU A 278 -10.90 -3.27 -19.81
CA LEU A 278 -11.01 -3.93 -21.12
C LEU A 278 -11.93 -3.14 -22.06
N ASP A 279 -11.66 -3.21 -23.36
CA ASP A 279 -12.62 -2.78 -24.38
C ASP A 279 -13.84 -3.72 -24.38
N PRO A 280 -15.06 -3.24 -24.10
CA PRO A 280 -16.25 -4.09 -23.99
C PRO A 280 -16.62 -4.80 -25.31
N ASN A 281 -16.06 -4.39 -26.44
CA ASN A 281 -16.36 -4.97 -27.76
C ASN A 281 -15.44 -6.13 -28.14
N ASN A 282 -14.23 -6.21 -27.57
CA ASN A 282 -13.20 -7.15 -28.02
C ASN A 282 -12.30 -7.72 -26.91
N GLY A 283 -12.44 -7.26 -25.65
CA GLY A 283 -11.69 -7.79 -24.51
C GLY A 283 -10.21 -7.41 -24.45
N VAL A 284 -9.73 -6.50 -25.32
CA VAL A 284 -8.34 -6.02 -25.28
C VAL A 284 -8.16 -5.10 -24.08
N TRP A 285 -7.03 -5.26 -23.38
CA TRP A 285 -6.63 -4.37 -22.29
C TRP A 285 -6.33 -2.96 -22.83
N LEU A 286 -7.12 -1.99 -22.38
CA LEU A 286 -7.04 -0.60 -22.80
C LEU A 286 -5.84 0.14 -22.23
N ARG A 287 -5.28 1.01 -23.08
CA ARG A 287 -4.30 2.04 -22.72
C ARG A 287 -4.98 3.40 -22.79
N LEU A 288 -4.38 4.42 -22.16
CA LEU A 288 -4.87 5.80 -22.23
C LEU A 288 -4.99 6.30 -23.69
N SER A 289 -4.06 5.90 -24.57
CA SER A 289 -4.05 6.24 -25.99
C SER A 289 -5.26 5.71 -26.77
N ASP A 290 -5.81 4.57 -26.35
CA ASP A 290 -7.02 3.99 -26.95
C ASP A 290 -8.27 4.82 -26.61
N LEU A 291 -8.33 5.40 -25.41
CA LEU A 291 -9.39 6.34 -25.01
C LEU A 291 -9.20 7.74 -25.63
N GLN A 292 -7.96 8.24 -25.66
CA GLN A 292 -7.65 9.55 -26.27
C GLN A 292 -7.99 9.60 -27.77
N SER A 293 -7.83 8.47 -28.47
CA SER A 293 -8.14 8.35 -29.90
C SER A 293 -9.60 7.99 -30.22
N ASN A 294 -10.41 7.62 -29.21
CA ASN A 294 -11.80 7.21 -29.39
C ASN A 294 -12.72 7.82 -28.32
N ALA A 295 -13.25 9.01 -28.62
CA ALA A 295 -14.13 9.76 -27.71
C ALA A 295 -15.46 9.04 -27.42
N ASP A 296 -16.01 8.25 -28.36
CA ASP A 296 -17.24 7.48 -28.14
C ASP A 296 -17.02 6.34 -27.11
N LEU A 297 -15.88 5.64 -27.20
CA LEU A 297 -15.49 4.63 -26.21
C LEU A 297 -15.24 5.27 -24.84
N ALA A 298 -14.48 6.36 -24.80
CA ALA A 298 -14.21 7.09 -23.56
C ALA A 298 -15.50 7.60 -22.90
N HIS A 299 -16.42 8.19 -23.68
CA HIS A 299 -17.73 8.64 -23.21
C HIS A 299 -18.58 7.49 -22.66
N THR A 300 -18.58 6.34 -23.33
CA THR A 300 -19.35 5.16 -22.89
C THR A 300 -18.87 4.69 -21.53
N LEU A 301 -17.58 4.39 -21.39
CA LEU A 301 -17.00 3.89 -20.13
C LEU A 301 -17.13 4.90 -18.97
N LEU A 302 -16.92 6.19 -19.24
CA LEU A 302 -17.14 7.26 -18.25
C LEU A 302 -18.62 7.35 -17.83
N SER A 303 -19.56 7.20 -18.77
CA SER A 303 -21.00 7.28 -18.47
C SER A 303 -21.50 6.10 -17.66
N ASP A 304 -20.98 4.90 -17.93
CA ASP A 304 -21.32 3.67 -17.20
C ASP A 304 -20.87 3.80 -15.72
N ASP A 305 -19.70 4.39 -15.47
CA ASP A 305 -19.20 4.74 -14.13
C ASP A 305 -19.77 6.07 -13.56
N GLY A 306 -20.83 6.60 -14.17
CA GLY A 306 -21.61 7.72 -13.65
C GLY A 306 -20.98 9.12 -13.81
N PHE A 307 -19.98 9.28 -14.67
CA PHE A 307 -19.39 10.58 -14.98
C PHE A 307 -20.22 11.35 -16.02
N GLU A 308 -20.77 12.50 -15.63
CA GLU A 308 -21.44 13.43 -16.54
C GLU A 308 -20.39 14.21 -17.38
N VAL A 309 -20.05 13.71 -18.57
CA VAL A 309 -19.06 14.31 -19.49
C VAL A 309 -19.65 14.44 -20.90
N ALA A 310 -19.40 15.56 -21.58
CA ALA A 310 -19.84 15.75 -22.96
C ALA A 310 -18.97 14.92 -23.92
N ALA A 311 -19.60 14.19 -24.85
CA ALA A 311 -18.96 13.27 -25.79
C ALA A 311 -17.80 13.91 -26.57
N GLU A 312 -17.95 15.19 -26.96
CA GLU A 312 -16.93 15.95 -27.70
C GLU A 312 -15.63 16.21 -26.90
N THR A 313 -15.63 15.96 -25.59
CA THR A 313 -14.52 16.19 -24.67
C THR A 313 -14.17 14.96 -23.81
N ALA A 314 -14.84 13.82 -24.04
CA ALA A 314 -14.68 12.63 -23.21
C ALA A 314 -13.31 11.97 -23.32
N ASN A 315 -12.58 12.24 -24.40
CA ASN A 315 -11.22 11.79 -24.62
C ASN A 315 -10.13 12.70 -24.01
N GLU A 316 -10.52 13.81 -23.36
CA GLU A 316 -9.58 14.69 -22.66
C GLU A 316 -9.39 14.25 -21.20
N PHE A 317 -8.16 13.95 -20.80
CA PHE A 317 -7.84 13.39 -19.48
C PHE A 317 -6.86 14.24 -18.66
N ILE A 318 -6.90 14.05 -17.34
CA ILE A 318 -6.00 14.65 -16.35
C ILE A 318 -5.43 13.58 -15.42
N ALA A 319 -4.21 13.81 -14.94
CA ALA A 319 -3.56 12.94 -13.96
C ALA A 319 -3.70 13.49 -12.53
N PHE A 320 -3.98 12.62 -11.58
CA PHE A 320 -3.86 12.87 -10.14
C PHE A 320 -2.70 12.03 -9.59
N LEU A 321 -1.74 12.71 -8.95
CA LEU A 321 -0.51 12.11 -8.45
C LEU A 321 -0.59 11.89 -6.94
N GLU A 322 -0.29 10.67 -6.48
CA GLU A 322 -0.14 10.41 -5.05
C GLU A 322 1.17 11.05 -4.56
N GLY A 323 1.05 11.92 -3.56
CA GLY A 323 2.18 12.55 -2.89
C GLY A 323 1.73 13.06 -1.53
N SER A 324 1.98 12.27 -0.48
CA SER A 324 1.73 12.69 0.91
C SER A 324 2.72 13.79 1.36
N PRO A 325 2.39 14.57 2.40
CA PRO A 325 3.27 15.63 2.89
C PRO A 325 4.70 15.17 3.19
N MET A 326 4.82 13.99 3.80
CA MET A 326 6.09 13.32 4.12
C MET A 326 6.79 12.88 2.83
N ALA A 327 6.07 12.26 1.88
CA ALA A 327 6.63 11.78 0.61
C ALA A 327 7.18 12.90 -0.29
N LEU A 328 6.75 14.15 -0.09
CA LEU A 328 7.25 15.33 -0.81
C LEU A 328 8.35 16.10 -0.05
N SER A 329 8.70 15.69 1.17
CA SER A 329 9.63 16.41 2.04
C SER A 329 11.11 16.18 1.71
N GLN A 330 11.94 17.18 2.00
CA GLN A 330 13.38 17.12 1.80
C GLN A 330 14.03 16.01 2.65
N ARG A 331 13.65 15.91 3.94
CA ARG A 331 14.20 14.90 4.86
C ARG A 331 13.96 13.46 4.40
N MET A 332 12.83 13.17 3.75
CA MET A 332 12.59 11.84 3.15
C MET A 332 13.43 11.61 1.89
N ALA A 333 13.65 12.66 1.08
CA ALA A 333 14.55 12.59 -0.07
C ALA A 333 16.02 12.40 0.35
N MET A 334 16.45 13.03 1.44
CA MET A 334 17.80 12.87 2.03
C MET A 334 17.97 11.49 2.64
N LEU A 335 17.01 11.02 3.46
CA LEU A 335 17.06 9.70 4.09
C LEU A 335 17.10 8.59 3.02
N GLN A 336 16.23 8.63 2.02
CA GLN A 336 16.21 7.64 0.93
C GLN A 336 17.58 7.46 0.24
N ARG A 337 18.38 8.53 0.08
CA ARG A 337 19.71 8.45 -0.55
C ARG A 337 20.71 7.61 0.27
N HIS A 338 20.50 7.51 1.58
CA HIS A 338 21.35 6.79 2.53
C HIS A 338 20.86 5.37 2.84
N LEU A 339 19.66 5.00 2.41
CA LEU A 339 19.09 3.67 2.60
C LEU A 339 19.66 2.66 1.60
N THR A 340 20.45 1.70 2.09
CA THR A 340 21.10 0.64 1.29
C THR A 340 20.80 -0.76 1.85
N GLY A 341 21.11 -1.80 1.06
CA GLY A 341 20.89 -3.20 1.44
C GLY A 341 19.44 -3.48 1.84
N ASP A 342 19.27 -4.22 2.94
CA ASP A 342 17.98 -4.64 3.48
C ASP A 342 17.12 -3.48 4.02
N PHE A 343 17.71 -2.29 4.16
CA PHE A 343 17.01 -1.08 4.60
C PHE A 343 16.56 -0.20 3.43
N ARG A 344 16.77 -0.61 2.18
CA ARG A 344 16.35 0.16 0.99
C ARG A 344 14.82 0.33 0.96
N LEU A 345 14.37 1.57 1.17
CA LEU A 345 12.97 1.99 1.04
C LEU A 345 12.85 3.13 0.03
N THR A 346 11.72 3.20 -0.69
CA THR A 346 11.36 4.38 -1.49
C THR A 346 10.44 5.27 -0.66
N LEU A 347 10.98 6.40 -0.18
CA LEU A 347 10.36 7.35 0.74
C LEU A 347 9.97 8.69 0.07
N TYR A 348 10.54 9.01 -1.09
CA TYR A 348 10.34 10.30 -1.77
C TYR A 348 9.65 10.14 -3.12
N ALA A 349 8.69 11.02 -3.40
CA ALA A 349 7.91 11.06 -4.63
C ALA A 349 8.24 12.32 -5.45
N ASN A 350 8.96 12.16 -6.57
CA ASN A 350 9.29 13.28 -7.48
C ASN A 350 8.12 13.65 -8.40
N VAL A 351 7.03 14.14 -7.81
CA VAL A 351 5.78 14.47 -8.51
C VAL A 351 5.95 15.54 -9.58
N LEU A 352 6.95 16.43 -9.49
CA LEU A 352 7.22 17.44 -10.52
C LEU A 352 7.83 16.85 -11.80
N LEU A 353 8.72 15.85 -11.66
CA LEU A 353 9.29 15.15 -12.82
C LEU A 353 8.21 14.34 -13.53
N LEU A 354 7.44 13.56 -12.76
CA LEU A 354 6.33 12.76 -13.28
C LEU A 354 5.24 13.63 -13.93
N ALA A 355 4.85 14.75 -13.31
CA ALA A 355 3.91 15.70 -13.90
C ALA A 355 4.38 16.24 -15.27
N ARG A 356 5.66 16.60 -15.40
CA ARG A 356 6.23 17.05 -16.67
C ARG A 356 6.17 15.94 -17.72
N LYS A 357 6.66 14.75 -17.40
CA LYS A 357 6.61 13.56 -18.26
C LYS A 357 5.19 13.32 -18.79
N LEU A 358 4.20 13.21 -17.89
CA LEU A 358 2.80 12.98 -18.23
C LEU A 358 2.20 14.05 -19.17
N THR A 359 2.46 15.32 -18.91
CA THR A 359 1.95 16.43 -19.75
C THR A 359 2.69 16.63 -21.08
N GLN A 360 3.91 16.09 -21.23
CA GLN A 360 4.75 16.26 -22.43
C GLN A 360 4.75 15.05 -23.35
N GLU A 361 4.62 13.84 -22.79
CA GLU A 361 4.77 12.57 -23.51
C GLU A 361 3.44 11.83 -23.71
N PHE A 362 2.41 12.11 -22.89
CA PHE A 362 1.15 11.32 -22.84
C PHE A 362 -0.13 12.15 -23.11
N ASP A 363 0.00 13.37 -23.63
CA ASP A 363 -1.12 14.28 -23.99
C ASP A 363 -2.18 14.48 -22.87
N LEU A 364 -1.74 14.42 -21.61
CA LEU A 364 -2.57 14.70 -20.44
C LEU A 364 -2.69 16.21 -20.25
N GLN A 365 -3.92 16.73 -20.21
CA GLN A 365 -4.21 18.17 -20.18
C GLN A 365 -3.65 18.90 -18.96
N ARG A 366 -3.41 18.16 -17.86
CA ARG A 366 -2.67 18.59 -16.66
C ARG A 366 -2.31 17.38 -15.80
N ALA A 367 -1.34 17.56 -14.92
CA ALA A 367 -1.16 16.73 -13.73
C ALA A 367 -1.36 17.59 -12.47
N VAL A 368 -2.06 17.06 -11.47
CA VAL A 368 -2.32 17.69 -10.16
C VAL A 368 -1.96 16.72 -9.04
N LEU A 369 -1.77 17.21 -7.81
CA LEU A 369 -1.72 16.34 -6.64
C LEU A 369 -3.11 15.77 -6.35
N TRP A 370 -3.15 14.51 -5.92
CA TRP A 370 -4.35 13.88 -5.41
C TRP A 370 -4.59 14.32 -3.96
N THR A 371 -5.76 14.89 -3.68
CA THR A 371 -6.09 15.53 -2.39
C THR A 371 -6.23 14.55 -1.23
N THR A 372 -6.53 13.28 -1.51
CA THR A 372 -6.86 12.24 -0.51
C THR A 372 -5.78 12.06 0.56
N ALA A 373 -4.51 12.31 0.24
CA ALA A 373 -3.42 12.29 1.21
C ALA A 373 -3.57 13.35 2.31
N TYR A 374 -3.99 14.56 1.94
CA TYR A 374 -4.15 15.70 2.83
C TYR A 374 -5.52 15.65 3.54
N GLU A 375 -6.57 15.25 2.80
CA GLU A 375 -7.92 15.04 3.35
C GLU A 375 -7.93 13.96 4.44
N ALA A 376 -7.07 12.93 4.34
CA ALA A 376 -6.98 11.87 5.34
C ALA A 376 -6.38 12.34 6.67
N GLU A 377 -5.36 13.21 6.64
CA GLU A 377 -4.83 13.81 7.87
C GLU A 377 -5.83 14.81 8.47
N GLU A 378 -6.50 15.62 7.65
CA GLU A 378 -7.53 16.53 8.13
C GLU A 378 -8.72 15.77 8.77
N TYR A 379 -9.21 14.71 8.12
CA TYR A 379 -10.26 13.83 8.65
C TYR A 379 -9.82 13.16 9.96
N SER A 380 -8.59 12.64 10.01
CA SER A 380 -7.98 12.06 11.22
C SER A 380 -7.97 13.05 12.40
N LEU A 381 -7.54 14.29 12.17
CA LEU A 381 -7.54 15.37 13.17
C LEU A 381 -8.98 15.73 13.62
N ALA A 382 -9.93 15.80 12.69
CA ALA A 382 -11.33 16.09 13.00
C ALA A 382 -11.98 14.99 13.84
N ILE A 383 -11.72 13.72 13.53
CA ILE A 383 -12.16 12.56 14.33
C ILE A 383 -11.53 12.60 15.73
N MET A 384 -10.23 12.89 15.86
CA MET A 384 -9.59 13.07 17.17
C MET A 384 -10.23 14.19 18.00
N GLN A 385 -10.60 15.31 17.37
CA GLN A 385 -11.27 16.41 18.06
C GLN A 385 -12.69 16.04 18.49
N LYS A 386 -13.50 15.46 17.61
CA LYS A 386 -14.85 14.96 17.92
C LYS A 386 -14.86 13.94 19.07
N ALA A 387 -13.88 13.03 19.11
CA ALA A 387 -13.77 12.06 20.21
C ALA A 387 -13.44 12.73 21.55
N ARG A 388 -12.62 13.79 21.57
CA ARG A 388 -12.41 14.61 22.79
C ARG A 388 -13.70 15.29 23.26
N GLU A 389 -14.56 15.66 22.31
CA GLU A 389 -15.89 16.23 22.52
C GLU A 389 -16.98 15.19 22.84
N ARG A 390 -16.62 13.90 22.95
CA ARG A 390 -17.51 12.77 23.26
C ARG A 390 -18.54 12.43 22.18
N ASP A 391 -18.21 12.70 20.92
CA ASP A 391 -18.97 12.13 19.81
C ASP A 391 -18.83 10.59 19.80
N PRO A 392 -19.94 9.83 19.85
CA PRO A 392 -19.89 8.38 20.01
C PRO A 392 -19.42 7.63 18.75
N ILE A 393 -19.52 8.24 17.57
CA ILE A 393 -19.05 7.64 16.32
C ILE A 393 -17.53 7.84 16.20
N ALA A 394 -17.03 9.03 16.52
CA ALA A 394 -15.60 9.31 16.56
C ALA A 394 -14.89 8.49 17.67
N GLU A 395 -15.49 8.36 18.86
CA GLU A 395 -14.99 7.44 19.89
C GLU A 395 -14.96 5.98 19.42
N LEU A 396 -15.95 5.53 18.63
CA LEU A 396 -15.96 4.18 18.05
C LEU A 396 -14.87 3.99 16.99
N ILE A 397 -14.69 4.93 16.07
CA ILE A 397 -13.65 4.88 15.02
C ILE A 397 -12.26 4.77 15.65
N LEU A 398 -11.94 5.64 16.62
CA LEU A 398 -10.65 5.58 17.32
C LEU A 398 -10.53 4.35 18.23
N LYS A 399 -11.64 3.80 18.74
CA LYS A 399 -11.62 2.53 19.47
C LYS A 399 -11.33 1.37 18.53
N GLU A 400 -11.83 1.34 17.30
CA GLU A 400 -11.52 0.21 16.41
C GLU A 400 -10.07 0.26 15.89
N GLU A 401 -9.46 1.45 15.80
CA GLU A 401 -8.06 1.63 15.38
C GLU A 401 -7.05 0.92 16.33
N GLY A 402 -6.41 -0.12 15.79
CA GLY A 402 -5.31 -0.84 16.43
C GLY A 402 -5.67 -1.71 17.64
N GLU A 403 -6.92 -1.69 18.13
CA GLU A 403 -7.33 -2.47 19.32
C GLU A 403 -7.13 -3.97 19.13
N LEU A 404 -7.38 -4.53 17.93
CA LEU A 404 -7.16 -5.94 17.66
C LEU A 404 -5.70 -6.35 17.93
N TYR A 405 -4.76 -5.56 17.40
CA TYR A 405 -3.32 -5.77 17.52
C TYR A 405 -2.78 -5.45 18.92
N ARG A 406 -3.41 -4.52 19.67
CA ARG A 406 -3.12 -4.28 21.09
C ARG A 406 -3.56 -5.45 21.98
N ASN A 407 -4.76 -5.99 21.77
CA ASN A 407 -5.37 -6.99 22.65
C ASN A 407 -5.03 -8.44 22.30
N VAL A 408 -4.55 -8.73 21.08
CA VAL A 408 -4.09 -10.06 20.68
C VAL A 408 -2.65 -9.99 20.12
N PRO A 409 -1.61 -9.98 20.97
CA PRO A 409 -0.23 -9.77 20.52
C PRO A 409 0.26 -10.72 19.42
N ALA A 410 -0.23 -11.96 19.40
CA ALA A 410 0.12 -12.94 18.37
C ALA A 410 -0.30 -12.48 16.96
N ILE A 411 -1.48 -11.87 16.78
CA ILE A 411 -1.91 -11.40 15.45
C ILE A 411 -1.13 -10.16 15.00
N ARG A 412 -0.61 -9.36 15.94
CA ARG A 412 0.29 -8.23 15.67
C ARG A 412 1.65 -8.71 15.16
N VAL A 413 2.26 -9.69 15.84
CA VAL A 413 3.55 -10.25 15.40
C VAL A 413 3.39 -10.96 14.07
N ALA A 414 2.34 -11.78 13.91
CA ALA A 414 1.99 -12.43 12.65
C ALA A 414 1.84 -11.44 11.48
N ARG A 415 1.15 -10.30 11.67
CA ARG A 415 1.00 -9.24 10.66
C ARG A 415 2.36 -8.73 10.18
N ASN A 416 3.24 -8.38 11.12
CA ASN A 416 4.53 -7.78 10.80
C ASN A 416 5.39 -8.74 9.98
N LEU A 417 5.53 -9.98 10.46
CA LEU A 417 6.27 -11.04 9.77
C LEU A 417 5.66 -11.35 8.39
N TYR A 418 4.33 -11.38 8.28
CA TYR A 418 3.63 -11.56 7.00
C TYR A 418 3.89 -10.41 6.02
N TYR A 419 3.90 -9.16 6.49
CA TYR A 419 4.25 -8.02 5.64
C TYR A 419 5.75 -8.01 5.27
N SER A 420 6.66 -8.49 6.13
CA SER A 420 8.08 -8.69 5.80
C SER A 420 8.36 -9.88 4.87
N GLY A 421 7.41 -10.80 4.69
CA GLY A 421 7.62 -12.05 3.94
C GLY A 421 8.26 -13.20 4.75
N GLU A 422 8.35 -13.05 6.07
CA GLU A 422 8.94 -13.99 7.03
C GLU A 422 7.91 -15.06 7.43
N PHE A 423 7.51 -15.90 6.47
CA PHE A 423 6.35 -16.79 6.61
C PHE A 423 6.57 -18.04 7.48
N ILE A 424 7.76 -18.63 7.40
CA ILE A 424 8.16 -19.87 8.07
C ILE A 424 9.21 -19.57 9.14
N ASP A 425 9.36 -20.48 10.10
CA ASP A 425 10.42 -20.39 11.11
C ASP A 425 11.81 -20.45 10.46
N PHE A 426 12.78 -19.72 11.01
CA PHE A 426 14.13 -19.59 10.49
C PHE A 426 15.15 -19.43 11.63
N ASP A 427 16.41 -19.79 11.39
CA ASP A 427 17.51 -19.41 12.28
C ASP A 427 18.08 -18.06 11.83
N ASP A 428 18.33 -17.14 12.76
CA ASP A 428 18.99 -15.86 12.47
C ASP A 428 20.52 -15.99 12.28
N GLU A 429 21.22 -14.86 12.09
CA GLU A 429 22.66 -14.84 11.82
C GLU A 429 23.51 -15.44 12.96
N ASP A 430 23.02 -15.41 14.20
CA ASP A 430 23.64 -16.01 15.39
C ASP A 430 23.23 -17.49 15.58
N GLY A 431 22.36 -18.03 14.71
CA GLY A 431 21.83 -19.39 14.79
C GLY A 431 20.74 -19.56 15.85
N ILE A 432 20.03 -18.49 16.19
CA ILE A 432 18.89 -18.53 17.13
C ILE A 432 17.60 -18.72 16.33
N HIS A 433 16.83 -19.76 16.68
CA HIS A 433 15.52 -20.04 16.10
C HIS A 433 14.55 -18.87 16.34
N GLN A 434 13.96 -18.37 15.26
CA GLN A 434 12.91 -17.36 15.21
C GLN A 434 11.62 -17.98 14.65
N ASP A 435 10.51 -17.73 15.33
CA ASP A 435 9.18 -18.19 14.89
C ASP A 435 8.65 -17.32 13.74
N GLY A 436 8.22 -17.95 12.64
CA GLY A 436 7.68 -17.26 11.47
C GLY A 436 6.21 -16.85 11.62
N ALA A 437 5.71 -16.09 10.64
CA ALA A 437 4.33 -15.57 10.63
C ALA A 437 3.28 -16.68 10.84
N ARG A 438 3.46 -17.85 10.19
CA ARG A 438 2.60 -19.04 10.32
C ARG A 438 2.44 -19.49 11.77
N THR A 439 3.51 -19.50 12.54
CA THR A 439 3.52 -19.95 13.94
C THR A 439 2.68 -19.01 14.81
N PHE A 440 2.85 -17.69 14.66
CA PHE A 440 2.03 -16.71 15.36
C PHE A 440 0.56 -16.68 14.92
N MET A 441 0.26 -16.93 13.64
CA MET A 441 -1.12 -17.11 13.17
C MET A 441 -1.78 -18.34 13.82
N MET A 442 -1.06 -19.45 13.96
CA MET A 442 -1.56 -20.64 14.65
C MET A 442 -1.80 -20.37 16.14
N ILE A 443 -0.94 -19.61 16.82
CA ILE A 443 -1.15 -19.16 18.20
C ILE A 443 -2.41 -18.27 18.32
N ALA A 444 -2.65 -17.38 17.35
CA ALA A 444 -3.84 -16.52 17.32
C ALA A 444 -5.16 -17.30 17.10
N ARG A 445 -5.11 -18.51 16.51
CA ARG A 445 -6.27 -19.38 16.28
C ARG A 445 -6.61 -20.23 17.50
N ILE A 446 -7.06 -19.55 18.54
CA ILE A 446 -7.65 -20.18 19.74
C ILE A 446 -8.74 -21.22 19.38
N SER A 447 -8.80 -22.32 20.14
CA SER A 447 -9.77 -23.39 19.89
C SER A 447 -11.22 -22.94 20.10
N ASP A 448 -12.16 -23.51 19.36
CA ASP A 448 -13.59 -23.19 19.49
C ASP A 448 -14.12 -23.54 20.89
N GLY A 449 -13.68 -24.67 21.44
CA GLY A 449 -14.00 -25.06 22.82
C GLY A 449 -13.52 -24.03 23.85
N ASP A 450 -12.32 -23.48 23.71
CA ASP A 450 -11.86 -22.39 24.60
C ASP A 450 -12.72 -21.12 24.41
N LEU A 451 -13.08 -20.75 23.17
CA LEU A 451 -13.93 -19.56 22.89
C LEU A 451 -15.36 -19.69 23.46
N GLU A 452 -15.97 -20.87 23.34
CA GLU A 452 -17.28 -21.17 23.93
C GLU A 452 -17.24 -21.02 25.45
N LYS A 453 -16.24 -21.63 26.08
CA LYS A 453 -16.06 -21.70 27.54
C LYS A 453 -15.53 -20.42 28.18
N LEU A 454 -14.98 -19.48 27.40
CA LEU A 454 -14.30 -18.29 27.90
C LEU A 454 -15.13 -17.43 28.87
N GLU A 455 -16.43 -17.28 28.63
CA GLU A 455 -17.30 -16.47 29.51
C GLU A 455 -17.74 -17.21 30.79
N SER A 456 -17.62 -18.54 30.85
CA SER A 456 -18.15 -19.39 31.91
C SER A 456 -17.10 -20.12 32.77
N GLU A 457 -15.97 -20.52 32.18
CA GLU A 457 -14.95 -21.36 32.84
C GLU A 457 -13.72 -20.55 33.29
N LYS A 458 -13.48 -20.53 34.60
CA LYS A 458 -12.33 -19.82 35.20
C LYS A 458 -10.98 -20.39 34.74
N GLU A 459 -10.89 -21.68 34.47
CA GLU A 459 -9.65 -22.33 34.01
C GLU A 459 -9.23 -21.81 32.63
N VAL A 460 -10.17 -21.69 31.69
CA VAL A 460 -9.94 -21.10 30.37
C VAL A 460 -9.56 -19.62 30.49
N GLN A 461 -10.22 -18.87 31.38
CA GLN A 461 -9.85 -17.48 31.67
C GLN A 461 -8.39 -17.38 32.19
N GLN A 462 -7.99 -18.27 33.11
CA GLN A 462 -6.62 -18.31 33.64
C GLN A 462 -5.59 -18.71 32.58
N LYS A 463 -5.88 -19.72 31.74
CA LYS A 463 -5.05 -20.14 30.60
C LYS A 463 -4.74 -18.99 29.64
N LEU A 464 -5.67 -18.05 29.47
CA LEU A 464 -5.54 -16.87 28.59
C LEU A 464 -5.11 -15.59 29.34
N GLY A 465 -4.66 -15.70 30.60
CA GLY A 465 -4.21 -14.55 31.39
C GLY A 465 -5.32 -13.60 31.86
N LEU A 466 -6.60 -13.94 31.65
CA LEU A 466 -7.76 -13.15 32.07
C LEU A 466 -8.08 -13.39 33.55
N VAL A 467 -7.22 -12.90 34.43
CA VAL A 467 -7.43 -12.89 35.87
C VAL A 467 -8.14 -11.61 36.29
N ARG A 468 -9.14 -11.70 37.18
CA ARG A 468 -9.81 -10.54 37.78
C ARG A 468 -8.86 -9.80 38.73
N GLY A 469 -8.69 -8.50 38.54
CA GLY A 469 -7.89 -7.66 39.44
C GLY A 469 -8.50 -7.55 40.85
N GLU A 470 -7.68 -7.25 41.86
CA GLU A 470 -8.13 -7.15 43.25
C GLU A 470 -9.22 -6.08 43.45
N ASN A 471 -9.07 -4.94 42.77
CA ASN A 471 -10.01 -3.82 42.78
C ASN A 471 -11.07 -3.88 41.66
N GLU A 472 -11.08 -4.94 40.84
CA GLU A 472 -11.99 -5.06 39.70
C GLU A 472 -13.31 -5.71 40.11
N ASN A 473 -14.41 -4.98 39.97
CA ASN A 473 -15.74 -5.52 40.28
C ASN A 473 -16.16 -6.60 39.26
N LYS A 474 -17.09 -7.49 39.65
CA LYS A 474 -17.51 -8.62 38.82
C LYS A 474 -18.08 -8.20 37.45
N LEU A 475 -18.82 -7.09 37.38
CA LEU A 475 -19.45 -6.62 36.15
C LEU A 475 -18.40 -6.10 35.15
N ALA A 476 -17.42 -5.33 35.64
CA ALA A 476 -16.28 -4.86 34.84
C ALA A 476 -15.47 -6.04 34.28
N PHE A 477 -15.19 -7.05 35.12
CA PHE A 477 -14.49 -8.25 34.68
C PHE A 477 -15.26 -9.03 33.62
N THR A 478 -16.57 -9.27 33.81
CA THR A 478 -17.41 -9.94 32.80
C THR A 478 -17.46 -9.16 31.49
N LYS A 479 -17.51 -7.81 31.54
CA LYS A 479 -17.42 -6.98 30.33
C LYS A 479 -16.07 -7.17 29.62
N ARG A 480 -14.95 -7.09 30.36
CA ARG A 480 -13.59 -7.27 29.82
C ARG A 480 -13.38 -8.65 29.20
N VAL A 481 -13.88 -9.73 29.82
CA VAL A 481 -13.83 -11.08 29.26
C VAL A 481 -14.62 -11.17 27.94
N ARG A 482 -15.81 -10.54 27.87
CA ARG A 482 -16.59 -10.49 26.63
C ARG A 482 -15.93 -9.67 25.53
N GLU A 483 -15.36 -8.51 25.86
CA GLU A 483 -14.61 -7.69 24.91
C GLU A 483 -13.38 -8.45 24.38
N GLN A 484 -12.61 -9.12 25.25
CA GLN A 484 -11.50 -9.98 24.81
C GLN A 484 -11.96 -11.12 23.91
N LYS A 485 -13.09 -11.77 24.20
CA LYS A 485 -13.66 -12.82 23.34
C LYS A 485 -13.92 -12.31 21.92
N GLN A 486 -14.42 -11.08 21.76
CA GLN A 486 -14.62 -10.49 20.43
C GLN A 486 -13.29 -10.26 19.70
N TYR A 487 -12.25 -9.77 20.39
CA TYR A 487 -10.92 -9.62 19.79
C TYR A 487 -10.30 -10.97 19.41
N LEU A 488 -10.46 -12.01 20.23
CA LEU A 488 -10.00 -13.37 19.92
C LEU A 488 -10.74 -13.99 18.72
N ILE A 489 -12.04 -13.76 18.57
CA ILE A 489 -12.81 -14.17 17.37
C ILE A 489 -12.33 -13.42 16.13
N LYS A 490 -12.17 -12.09 16.20
CA LYS A 490 -11.61 -11.28 15.09
C LYS A 490 -10.21 -11.77 14.70
N ALA A 491 -9.33 -12.01 15.67
CA ALA A 491 -7.96 -12.49 15.44
C ALA A 491 -7.91 -13.90 14.85
N LYS A 492 -8.76 -14.82 15.33
CA LYS A 492 -8.87 -16.17 14.78
C LYS A 492 -9.29 -16.17 13.32
N ARG A 493 -10.29 -15.36 12.94
CA ARG A 493 -10.74 -15.21 11.55
C ARG A 493 -9.64 -14.61 10.67
N LEU A 494 -8.98 -13.55 11.13
CA LEU A 494 -7.88 -12.91 10.41
C LEU A 494 -6.70 -13.89 10.19
N ALA A 495 -6.32 -14.65 11.22
CA ALA A 495 -5.31 -15.69 11.10
C ALA A 495 -5.74 -16.85 10.18
N SER A 496 -7.02 -17.27 10.20
CA SER A 496 -7.53 -18.24 9.23
C SER A 496 -7.40 -17.70 7.80
N PHE A 497 -7.73 -16.43 7.54
CA PHE A 497 -7.56 -15.80 6.23
C PHE A 497 -6.09 -15.78 5.79
N TRP A 498 -5.17 -15.24 6.60
CA TRP A 498 -3.76 -15.20 6.23
C TRP A 498 -3.13 -16.59 6.05
N LEU A 499 -3.55 -17.61 6.81
CA LEU A 499 -3.09 -18.99 6.60
C LEU A 499 -3.64 -19.59 5.29
N SER A 500 -4.87 -19.28 4.89
CA SER A 500 -5.38 -19.62 3.56
C SER A 500 -4.57 -18.94 2.45
N MET A 501 -4.28 -17.64 2.62
CA MET A 501 -3.43 -16.88 1.68
C MET A 501 -2.02 -17.47 1.60
N LEU A 502 -1.37 -17.79 2.72
CA LEU A 502 -0.04 -18.41 2.71
C LEU A 502 -0.03 -19.74 1.94
N HIS A 503 -1.05 -20.59 2.09
CA HIS A 503 -1.15 -21.80 1.27
C HIS A 503 -1.33 -21.49 -0.22
N MET A 504 -2.06 -20.43 -0.58
CA MET A 504 -2.21 -19.99 -1.97
C MET A 504 -0.90 -19.42 -2.56
N GLU A 505 -0.17 -18.59 -1.81
CA GLU A 505 1.14 -18.02 -2.19
C GLU A 505 2.26 -19.07 -2.29
N GLU A 506 2.16 -20.17 -1.53
CA GLU A 506 3.04 -21.34 -1.67
C GLU A 506 2.67 -22.25 -2.86
N GLY A 507 1.53 -22.03 -3.52
CA GLY A 507 1.00 -22.94 -4.56
C GLY A 507 0.30 -24.20 -4.01
N ASN A 508 0.09 -24.27 -2.69
CA ASN A 508 -0.62 -25.34 -1.99
C ASN A 508 -2.16 -25.19 -2.10
N TYR A 509 -2.68 -25.01 -3.32
CA TYR A 509 -4.07 -24.62 -3.59
C TYR A 509 -5.13 -25.53 -2.97
N GLN A 510 -4.92 -26.85 -2.97
CA GLN A 510 -5.85 -27.79 -2.31
C GLN A 510 -5.98 -27.52 -0.81
N GLN A 511 -4.88 -27.14 -0.16
CA GLN A 511 -4.89 -26.80 1.26
C GLN A 511 -5.53 -25.42 1.48
N ALA A 512 -5.26 -24.44 0.60
CA ALA A 512 -5.92 -23.13 0.65
C ALA A 512 -7.44 -23.25 0.55
N ILE A 513 -7.95 -24.08 -0.38
CA ILE A 513 -9.38 -24.40 -0.54
C ILE A 513 -9.96 -24.96 0.77
N GLU A 514 -9.34 -26.00 1.36
CA GLU A 514 -9.81 -26.57 2.64
C GLU A 514 -9.88 -25.50 3.75
N TRP A 515 -8.91 -24.59 3.81
CA TRP A 515 -8.89 -23.53 4.82
C TRP A 515 -9.96 -22.46 4.58
N PHE A 516 -10.14 -22.01 3.34
CA PHE A 516 -11.21 -21.08 2.98
C PHE A 516 -12.60 -21.67 3.33
N GLU A 517 -12.88 -22.89 2.90
CA GLU A 517 -14.19 -23.54 3.07
C GLU A 517 -14.45 -23.97 4.54
N THR A 518 -13.48 -24.60 5.22
CA THR A 518 -13.72 -25.22 6.54
C THR A 518 -13.28 -24.38 7.73
N ARG A 519 -12.34 -23.44 7.55
CA ARG A 519 -11.68 -22.72 8.66
C ARG A 519 -11.95 -21.22 8.69
N LEU A 520 -12.43 -20.65 7.59
CA LEU A 520 -12.79 -19.24 7.49
C LEU A 520 -14.28 -19.04 7.22
N MET A 521 -14.85 -19.75 6.25
CA MET A 521 -16.26 -19.62 5.84
C MET A 521 -17.11 -20.88 6.13
N PRO A 522 -17.19 -21.36 7.39
CA PRO A 522 -18.10 -22.44 7.73
C PRO A 522 -19.56 -22.02 7.48
N GLU A 523 -20.42 -23.00 7.19
CA GLU A 523 -21.80 -22.77 6.77
C GLU A 523 -22.57 -21.85 7.73
N GLY A 524 -23.10 -20.75 7.19
CA GLY A 524 -23.88 -19.75 7.93
C GLY A 524 -23.08 -18.64 8.61
N ASP A 525 -21.74 -18.63 8.55
CA ASP A 525 -20.94 -17.50 9.06
C ASP A 525 -20.86 -16.35 8.05
N SER A 526 -20.99 -15.11 8.54
CA SER A 526 -20.82 -13.88 7.76
C SER A 526 -19.93 -12.91 8.54
N HIS A 527 -18.92 -12.38 7.85
CA HIS A 527 -17.89 -11.53 8.45
C HIS A 527 -17.29 -10.60 7.38
N PRO A 528 -16.60 -9.50 7.76
CA PRO A 528 -16.08 -8.53 6.78
C PRO A 528 -15.23 -9.14 5.66
N LEU A 529 -14.39 -10.14 5.95
CA LEU A 529 -13.54 -10.81 4.95
C LEU A 529 -14.26 -11.87 4.08
N HIS A 530 -15.59 -11.98 4.12
CA HIS A 530 -16.32 -13.12 3.53
C HIS A 530 -16.27 -13.10 1.99
N HIS A 531 -16.46 -11.93 1.38
CA HIS A 531 -16.49 -11.82 -0.08
C HIS A 531 -15.09 -11.98 -0.68
N ILE A 532 -14.07 -11.34 -0.09
CA ILE A 532 -12.67 -11.52 -0.50
C ILE A 532 -12.16 -12.96 -0.29
N ALA A 533 -12.69 -13.69 0.70
CA ALA A 533 -12.42 -15.11 0.86
C ALA A 533 -13.07 -15.96 -0.25
N LYS A 534 -14.31 -15.66 -0.67
CA LYS A 534 -14.94 -16.27 -1.86
C LYS A 534 -14.13 -15.98 -3.14
N TYR A 535 -13.68 -14.75 -3.32
CA TYR A 535 -12.84 -14.36 -4.47
C TYR A 535 -11.54 -15.18 -4.53
N ASN A 536 -10.78 -15.24 -3.43
CA ASN A 536 -9.55 -16.03 -3.38
C ASN A 536 -9.81 -17.55 -3.49
N LEU A 537 -10.94 -18.05 -2.98
CA LEU A 537 -11.36 -19.44 -3.20
C LEU A 537 -11.60 -19.74 -4.69
N ALA A 538 -12.28 -18.85 -5.42
CA ALA A 538 -12.45 -18.96 -6.87
C ALA A 538 -11.09 -18.95 -7.60
N ARG A 539 -10.17 -18.06 -7.21
CA ARG A 539 -8.79 -18.02 -7.75
C ARG A 539 -8.01 -19.32 -7.49
N CYS A 540 -8.17 -19.95 -6.32
CA CYS A 540 -7.61 -21.28 -6.05
C CYS A 540 -8.22 -22.36 -6.98
N TYR A 541 -9.52 -22.31 -7.23
CA TYR A 541 -10.20 -23.23 -8.15
C TYR A 541 -9.73 -23.05 -9.61
N VAL A 542 -9.47 -21.81 -10.07
CA VAL A 542 -8.81 -21.57 -11.38
C VAL A 542 -7.43 -22.21 -11.44
N ALA A 543 -6.60 -22.02 -10.40
CA ALA A 543 -5.23 -22.52 -10.37
C ALA A 543 -5.11 -24.06 -10.42
N ILE A 544 -6.14 -24.80 -10.00
CA ILE A 544 -6.21 -26.27 -10.12
C ILE A 544 -7.01 -26.76 -11.35
N GLY A 545 -7.46 -25.86 -12.22
CA GLY A 545 -8.22 -26.18 -13.44
C GLY A 545 -9.70 -26.51 -13.21
N GLU A 546 -10.26 -26.25 -12.02
CA GLU A 546 -11.69 -26.40 -11.73
C GLU A 546 -12.49 -25.14 -12.08
N THR A 547 -12.23 -24.56 -13.26
CA THR A 547 -12.76 -23.25 -13.70
C THR A 547 -14.28 -23.12 -13.56
N ARG A 548 -15.05 -24.21 -13.77
CA ARG A 548 -16.51 -24.20 -13.58
C ARG A 548 -16.95 -23.81 -12.16
N LYS A 549 -16.23 -24.26 -11.13
CA LYS A 549 -16.54 -23.86 -9.75
C LYS A 549 -16.14 -22.41 -9.50
N ALA A 550 -15.01 -21.98 -10.06
CA ALA A 550 -14.58 -20.59 -9.95
C ALA A 550 -15.61 -19.64 -10.57
N THR A 551 -16.09 -19.92 -11.79
CA THR A 551 -17.10 -19.10 -12.45
C THR A 551 -18.47 -19.18 -11.77
N GLU A 552 -18.83 -20.31 -11.15
CA GLU A 552 -20.04 -20.41 -10.30
C GLU A 552 -19.93 -19.51 -9.04
N ILE A 553 -18.77 -19.48 -8.37
CA ILE A 553 -18.55 -18.62 -7.19
C ILE A 553 -18.60 -17.15 -7.59
N LEU A 554 -17.93 -16.78 -8.68
CA LEU A 554 -17.82 -15.39 -9.16
C LEU A 554 -19.16 -14.83 -9.67
N ASN A 555 -19.91 -15.60 -10.47
CA ASN A 555 -21.23 -15.16 -10.96
C ASN A 555 -22.27 -14.98 -9.83
N ASN A 556 -22.08 -15.67 -8.70
CA ASN A 556 -22.90 -15.54 -7.49
C ASN A 556 -22.26 -14.58 -6.46
N SER A 557 -21.39 -13.66 -6.89
CA SER A 557 -20.84 -12.62 -6.01
C SER A 557 -21.90 -11.59 -5.65
N GLU A 558 -22.07 -11.38 -4.35
CA GLU A 558 -22.93 -10.35 -3.74
C GLU A 558 -22.07 -9.21 -3.15
N SER A 559 -20.80 -9.09 -3.59
CA SER A 559 -19.86 -8.10 -3.09
C SER A 559 -19.99 -6.76 -3.82
N VAL A 560 -19.33 -5.71 -3.31
CA VAL A 560 -19.21 -4.44 -4.05
C VAL A 560 -18.48 -4.63 -5.39
N GLN A 561 -17.61 -5.65 -5.50
CA GLN A 561 -16.86 -6.03 -6.71
C GLN A 561 -17.68 -6.96 -7.64
N ALA A 562 -18.99 -7.14 -7.40
CA ALA A 562 -19.76 -8.19 -8.08
C ALA A 562 -19.77 -8.10 -9.62
N ASP A 563 -19.63 -6.91 -10.20
CA ASP A 563 -19.63 -6.74 -11.66
C ASP A 563 -18.26 -7.09 -12.28
N GLY A 564 -17.15 -6.65 -11.65
CA GLY A 564 -15.81 -7.16 -11.97
C GLY A 564 -15.64 -8.67 -11.76
N ASP A 565 -16.26 -9.23 -10.71
CA ASP A 565 -16.27 -10.68 -10.48
C ASP A 565 -16.97 -11.43 -11.63
N LYS A 566 -18.11 -10.94 -12.12
CA LYS A 566 -18.82 -11.51 -13.29
C LYS A 566 -18.01 -11.35 -14.58
N ALA A 567 -17.42 -10.18 -14.82
CA ALA A 567 -16.57 -9.95 -15.99
C ALA A 567 -15.36 -10.90 -16.01
N LEU A 568 -14.76 -11.18 -14.85
CA LEU A 568 -13.74 -12.22 -14.71
C LEU A 568 -14.31 -13.63 -14.97
N ALA A 569 -15.53 -13.93 -14.52
CA ALA A 569 -16.17 -15.21 -14.80
C ALA A 569 -16.45 -15.44 -16.30
N GLU A 570 -16.80 -14.38 -17.04
CA GLU A 570 -16.94 -14.40 -18.49
C GLU A 570 -15.59 -14.61 -19.19
N LEU A 571 -14.55 -13.86 -18.78
CA LEU A 571 -13.19 -14.03 -19.31
C LEU A 571 -12.66 -15.47 -19.11
N LEU A 572 -12.95 -16.08 -17.96
CA LEU A 572 -12.59 -17.47 -17.63
C LEU A 572 -13.41 -18.53 -18.37
N SER A 573 -14.51 -18.14 -19.04
CA SER A 573 -15.41 -19.05 -19.76
C SER A 573 -15.13 -19.11 -21.26
N ASN A 574 -14.28 -18.21 -21.78
CA ASN A 574 -13.87 -18.09 -23.18
C ASN A 574 -12.50 -18.73 -23.45
#